data_AF-A0A933T9I3-F1
#
_entry.id   AF-A0A933T9I3-F1
#
_cell.length_a   1.000
_cell.length_b   1.000
_cell.length_c   1.000
_cell.angle_alpha   90.00
_cell.angle_beta   90.00
_cell.angle_gamma   90.00
#
_symmetry.space_group_name_H-M   'P 1'
#
loop_
_entity.id
_entity.type
_entity.pdbx_description
1 polymer ?
#
loop_
_entity_poly.entity_id
_entity_poly.type
_entity_poly.pdbx_seq_one_letter_code
_entity_poly.pdbx_strand_id
1 'polypeptide(L)'
;FDVPFLLRSLPGVRFDIPHFDLCFAARRLKINGGLKKLETMFGIERDETVKGMDGYEAVKLWEAYRKGSLEARELLLTYNREDTINLLKLADILYQRLKISTGIEEYITNDNELLRSS
;
A
#
# COMPACT_ATOMS: atom_id res chain seq x y z
N PHE A 1 -9.88 -2.44 -3.37
CA PHE A 1 -11.04 -1.52 -3.39
C PHE A 1 -10.89 -0.49 -4.52
N ASP A 2 -9.67 0.01 -4.70
CA ASP A 2 -9.35 1.18 -5.51
C ASP A 2 -9.52 0.97 -7.00
N VAL A 3 -9.02 -0.14 -7.57
CA VAL A 3 -9.09 -0.40 -9.02
C VAL A 3 -10.53 -0.32 -9.58
N PRO A 4 -11.53 -1.04 -9.02
CA PRO A 4 -12.92 -0.89 -9.47
C PRO A 4 -13.48 0.52 -9.30
N PHE A 5 -13.07 1.25 -8.25
CA PHE A 5 -13.53 2.61 -8.01
C PHE A 5 -12.96 3.60 -9.04
N LEU A 6 -11.66 3.50 -9.33
CA LEU A 6 -10.97 4.34 -10.31
C LEU A 6 -11.51 4.12 -11.73
N LEU A 7 -11.71 2.86 -12.14
CA LEU A 7 -12.29 2.54 -13.45
C LEU A 7 -13.70 3.14 -13.65
N ARG A 8 -14.50 3.21 -12.57
CA ARG A 8 -15.83 3.86 -12.62
C ARG A 8 -15.76 5.38 -12.60
N SER A 9 -14.78 5.94 -11.89
CA SER A 9 -14.70 7.39 -11.63
C SER A 9 -13.91 8.16 -12.68
N LEU A 10 -13.01 7.46 -13.40
CA LEU A 10 -12.12 8.05 -14.40
C LEU A 10 -12.32 7.34 -15.76
N PRO A 11 -13.24 7.83 -16.60
CA PRO A 11 -13.47 7.27 -17.92
C PRO A 11 -12.17 7.25 -18.75
N GLY A 12 -11.86 6.09 -19.34
CA GLY A 12 -10.69 5.93 -20.21
C GLY A 12 -9.40 5.46 -19.51
N VAL A 13 -9.36 5.38 -18.19
CA VAL A 13 -8.24 4.75 -17.47
C VAL A 13 -8.26 3.24 -17.72
N ARG A 14 -7.10 2.67 -18.03
CA ARG A 14 -6.87 1.23 -18.16
C ARG A 14 -5.71 0.82 -17.25
N PHE A 15 -5.86 -0.33 -16.60
CA PHE A 15 -4.83 -0.91 -15.74
C PHE A 15 -4.37 -2.24 -16.33
N ASP A 16 -3.57 -2.17 -17.40
CA ASP A 16 -3.02 -3.34 -18.09
C ASP A 16 -1.63 -3.71 -17.52
N ILE A 17 -1.48 -3.58 -16.20
CA ILE A 17 -0.24 -3.86 -15.46
C ILE A 17 -0.51 -4.83 -14.30
N PRO A 18 0.48 -5.66 -13.91
CA PRO A 18 0.36 -6.48 -12.71
C PRO A 18 0.05 -5.63 -11.48
N HIS A 19 -0.94 -6.06 -10.72
CA HIS A 19 -1.37 -5.37 -9.50
C HIS A 19 -0.96 -6.18 -8.26
N PHE A 20 -0.16 -5.56 -7.39
CA PHE A 20 0.25 -6.14 -6.12
C PHE A 20 -0.60 -5.58 -4.98
N ASP A 21 -1.54 -6.37 -4.49
CA ASP A 21 -2.43 -5.98 -3.39
C ASP A 21 -1.86 -6.41 -2.03
N LEU A 22 -1.54 -5.43 -1.19
CA LEU A 22 -0.93 -5.66 0.11
C LEU A 22 -1.88 -6.30 1.12
N CYS A 23 -3.19 -6.11 1.00
CA CYS A 23 -4.14 -6.80 1.86
C CYS A 23 -4.11 -8.30 1.61
N PHE A 24 -4.04 -8.73 0.34
CA PHE A 24 -3.89 -10.14 0.01
C PHE A 24 -2.49 -10.68 0.37
N ALA A 25 -1.43 -9.89 0.17
CA ALA A 25 -0.08 -10.24 0.57
C ALA A 25 0.03 -10.48 2.10
N ALA A 26 -0.46 -9.53 2.90
CA ALA A 26 -0.48 -9.63 4.36
C ALA A 26 -1.29 -10.84 4.85
N ARG A 27 -2.45 -11.11 4.26
CA ARG A 27 -3.28 -12.29 4.59
C ARG A 27 -2.56 -13.61 4.34
N ARG A 28 -1.80 -13.73 3.25
CA ARG A 28 -0.97 -14.92 2.97
C ARG A 28 0.10 -15.14 4.04
N LEU A 29 0.62 -14.06 4.61
CA LEU A 29 1.55 -14.09 5.74
C LEU A 29 0.85 -14.22 7.11
N LYS A 30 -0.45 -14.51 7.13
CA LYS A 30 -1.29 -14.61 8.34
C LYS A 30 -1.36 -13.31 9.16
N ILE A 31 -1.09 -12.17 8.53
CA ILE A 31 -1.22 -10.85 9.14
C ILE A 31 -2.61 -10.30 8.81
N ASN A 32 -3.44 -10.14 9.84
CA ASN A 32 -4.80 -9.59 9.71
C ASN A 32 -4.82 -8.11 10.08
N GLY A 33 -5.37 -7.26 9.22
CA GLY A 33 -5.54 -5.83 9.48
C GLY A 33 -5.55 -4.99 8.20
N GLY A 34 -5.89 -3.71 8.36
CA GLY A 34 -5.70 -2.69 7.32
C GLY A 34 -4.32 -2.05 7.37
N LEU A 35 -4.09 -1.08 6.47
CA LEU A 35 -2.84 -0.34 6.31
C LEU A 35 -2.26 0.15 7.65
N LYS A 36 -3.06 0.87 8.45
CA LYS A 36 -2.66 1.40 9.76
C LYS A 36 -2.07 0.34 10.70
N LYS A 37 -2.64 -0.86 10.73
CA LYS A 37 -2.13 -1.95 11.58
C LYS A 37 -0.79 -2.49 11.06
N LEU A 38 -0.61 -2.54 9.74
CA LEU A 38 0.66 -2.92 9.14
C LEU A 38 1.73 -1.87 9.46
N GLU A 39 1.43 -0.59 9.31
CA GLU A 39 2.35 0.50 9.64
C GLU A 39 2.82 0.42 11.10
N THR A 40 1.89 0.29 12.05
CA THR A 40 2.25 0.11 13.47
C THR A 40 3.08 -1.16 13.70
N MET A 41 2.70 -2.29 13.08
CA MET A 41 3.44 -3.55 13.22
C MET A 41 4.88 -3.46 12.71
N PHE A 42 5.11 -2.67 11.66
CA PHE A 42 6.42 -2.49 11.04
C PHE A 42 7.15 -1.22 11.47
N GLY A 43 6.65 -0.51 12.49
CA GLY A 43 7.28 0.70 13.02
C GLY A 43 7.35 1.86 12.03
N ILE A 44 6.39 1.94 11.10
CA ILE A 44 6.30 3.03 10.14
C ILE A 44 5.56 4.19 10.80
N GLU A 45 6.27 5.30 10.98
CA GLU A 45 5.71 6.54 11.50
C GLU A 45 5.13 7.38 10.36
N ARG A 46 4.05 8.11 10.69
CA ARG A 46 3.41 9.09 9.82
C ARG A 46 3.74 10.49 10.30
N ASP A 47 3.58 11.47 9.41
CA ASP A 47 3.56 12.88 9.81
C ASP A 47 2.56 13.13 10.95
N GLU A 48 2.98 13.88 11.97
CA GLU A 48 2.20 14.13 13.19
C GLU A 48 0.83 14.78 12.91
N THR A 49 0.70 15.55 11.83
CA THR A 49 -0.56 16.21 11.46
C THR A 49 -1.64 15.24 11.01
N VAL A 50 -1.24 14.06 10.49
CA VAL A 50 -2.16 13.03 9.99
C VAL A 50 -2.05 11.71 10.75
N LYS A 51 -1.22 11.69 11.79
CA LYS A 51 -1.03 10.53 12.66
C LYS A 51 -2.31 10.18 13.38
N GLY A 52 -2.66 8.91 13.34
CA GLY A 52 -3.89 8.41 13.95
C GLY A 52 -5.15 8.60 13.10
N MET A 53 -5.09 9.40 12.03
CA MET A 53 -6.22 9.64 11.14
C MET A 53 -6.70 8.35 10.47
N ASP A 54 -8.01 8.20 10.32
CA ASP A 54 -8.64 7.09 9.62
C ASP A 54 -9.36 7.50 8.33
N GLY A 55 -9.89 6.51 7.61
CA GLY A 55 -10.58 6.75 6.34
C GLY A 55 -11.87 7.55 6.48
N TYR A 56 -12.52 7.54 7.65
CA TYR A 56 -13.73 8.34 7.88
C TYR A 56 -13.37 9.82 8.06
N GLU A 57 -12.26 10.11 8.75
CA GLU A 57 -11.72 11.46 8.85
C GLU A 57 -11.31 12.01 7.48
N ALA A 58 -10.70 11.20 6.62
CA ALA A 58 -10.39 11.59 5.24
C ALA A 58 -11.66 11.98 4.44
N VAL A 59 -12.77 11.26 4.63
CA VAL A 59 -14.07 11.62 4.02
C VAL A 59 -14.56 12.99 4.53
N LYS A 60 -14.44 13.27 5.83
CA LYS A 60 -14.80 14.59 6.38
C LYS A 60 -13.93 15.72 5.83
N LEU A 61 -12.63 15.48 5.66
CA LEU A 61 -11.73 16.47 5.05
C LEU A 61 -12.12 16.76 3.60
N TRP A 62 -12.48 15.73 2.84
CA TRP A 62 -13.00 15.91 1.48
C TRP A 62 -14.29 16.74 1.46
N GLU A 63 -15.24 16.48 2.36
CA GLU A 63 -16.46 17.27 2.46
C GLU A 63 -16.19 18.73 2.86
N ALA A 64 -15.25 18.97 3.79
CA ALA A 64 -14.85 20.31 4.21
C ALA A 64 -14.17 21.07 3.07
N TYR A 65 -13.30 20.42 2.29
CA TYR A 65 -12.72 21.00 1.09
C TYR A 65 -13.77 21.36 0.06
N ARG A 66 -14.76 20.49 -0.18
CA ARG A 66 -15.89 20.80 -1.06
C ARG A 66 -16.71 22.01 -0.61
N LYS A 67 -16.67 22.36 0.67
CA LYS A 67 -17.29 23.57 1.25
C LYS A 67 -16.35 24.78 1.27
N GLY A 68 -15.12 24.65 0.76
CA GLY A 68 -14.17 25.75 0.56
C GLY A 68 -12.97 25.78 1.50
N SER A 69 -12.81 24.82 2.42
CA SER A 69 -11.62 24.80 3.30
C SER A 69 -10.37 24.32 2.55
N LEU A 70 -9.40 25.21 2.36
CA LEU A 70 -8.11 24.86 1.78
C LEU A 70 -7.24 24.09 2.76
N GLU A 71 -7.38 24.37 4.06
CA GLU A 71 -6.66 23.66 5.12
C GLU A 71 -7.04 22.17 5.13
N ALA A 72 -8.32 21.86 4.97
CA ALA A 72 -8.79 20.49 4.86
C ALA A 72 -8.23 19.76 3.63
N ARG A 73 -8.05 20.48 2.51
CA ARG A 73 -7.42 19.94 1.31
C ARG A 73 -5.95 19.60 1.56
N GLU A 74 -5.19 20.53 2.13
CA GLU A 74 -3.76 20.30 2.40
C GLU A 74 -3.57 19.13 3.35
N LEU A 75 -4.40 19.02 4.40
CA LEU A 75 -4.35 17.89 5.32
C LEU A 75 -4.71 16.56 4.64
N LEU A 76 -5.73 16.56 3.77
CA LEU A 76 -6.10 15.38 2.98
C LEU A 76 -5.00 14.97 2.00
N LEU A 77 -4.29 15.94 1.40
CA LEU A 77 -3.14 15.67 0.53
C LEU A 77 -1.99 15.04 1.31
N THR A 78 -1.69 15.54 2.52
CA THR A 78 -0.71 14.94 3.42
C THR A 78 -1.10 13.50 3.77
N TYR A 79 -2.36 13.26 4.14
CA TYR A 79 -2.86 11.93 4.46
C TYR A 79 -2.68 10.94 3.30
N ASN A 80 -3.12 11.32 2.09
CA ASN A 80 -3.02 10.47 0.90
C ASN A 80 -1.55 10.25 0.46
N ARG A 81 -0.68 11.25 0.69
CA ARG A 81 0.75 11.13 0.42
C ARG A 81 1.38 10.10 1.34
N GLU A 82 1.11 10.18 2.64
CA GLU A 82 1.60 9.22 3.64
C GLU A 82 1.15 7.80 3.30
N ASP A 83 -0.13 7.61 2.93
CA ASP A 83 -0.64 6.32 2.47
C ASP A 83 0.16 5.78 1.28
N THR A 84 0.43 6.61 0.27
CA THR A 84 1.17 6.18 -0.93
C THR A 84 2.62 5.81 -0.63
N ILE A 85 3.31 6.62 0.17
CA ILE A 85 4.71 6.37 0.58
C ILE A 85 4.81 5.10 1.42
N ASN A 86 3.88 4.92 2.36
CA ASN A 86 3.91 3.79 3.28
C ASN A 86 3.46 2.49 2.60
N LEU A 87 2.54 2.55 1.64
CA LEU A 87 2.21 1.41 0.78
C LEU A 87 3.46 0.89 0.06
N LEU A 88 4.32 1.76 -0.48
CA LEU A 88 5.55 1.31 -1.13
C LEU A 88 6.49 0.60 -0.15
N LYS A 89 6.76 1.21 1.02
CA LYS A 89 7.60 0.59 2.07
C LYS A 89 7.07 -0.78 2.50
N LEU A 90 5.75 -0.88 2.69
CA LEU A 90 5.10 -2.13 3.06
C LEU A 90 5.12 -3.15 1.93
N ALA A 91 5.01 -2.72 0.68
CA ALA A 91 5.12 -3.60 -0.47
C ALA A 91 6.47 -4.32 -0.47
N ASP A 92 7.57 -3.58 -0.27
CA ASP A 92 8.91 -4.16 -0.18
C ASP A 92 9.01 -5.19 0.96
N ILE A 93 8.55 -4.82 2.16
CA ILE A 93 8.59 -5.71 3.33
C ILE A 93 7.78 -6.99 3.10
N LEU A 94 6.53 -6.86 2.65
CA LEU A 94 5.63 -8.00 2.45
C LEU A 94 6.10 -8.88 1.29
N TYR A 95 6.65 -8.28 0.23
CA TYR A 95 7.22 -9.02 -0.88
C TYR A 95 8.39 -9.90 -0.43
N GLN A 96 9.35 -9.34 0.31
CA GLN A 96 10.49 -10.13 0.82
C GLN A 96 10.02 -11.28 1.74
N ARG A 97 9.06 -11.01 2.63
CA ARG A 97 8.50 -12.06 3.49
C ARG A 97 7.78 -13.15 2.71
N LEU A 98 7.05 -12.81 1.65
CA LEU A 98 6.40 -13.80 0.78
C LEU A 98 7.44 -14.65 0.06
N LYS A 99 8.49 -14.02 -0.48
CA LYS A 99 9.59 -14.68 -1.17
C LYS A 99 10.25 -15.74 -0.28
N ILE A 100 10.54 -15.40 0.97
CA ILE A 100 11.07 -16.33 1.98
C ILE A 100 10.05 -17.44 2.30
N SER A 101 8.79 -17.08 2.53
CA SER A 101 7.75 -18.06 2.94
C SER A 101 7.42 -19.12 1.88
N THR A 102 7.71 -18.82 0.62
CA THR A 102 7.43 -19.72 -0.51
C THR A 102 8.62 -20.60 -0.89
N GLY A 103 9.80 -20.38 -0.32
CA GLY A 103 11.03 -21.10 -0.68
C GLY A 103 11.54 -20.79 -2.09
N ILE A 104 11.00 -19.77 -2.77
CA ILE A 104 11.33 -19.47 -4.17
C ILE A 104 12.77 -18.97 -4.33
N GLU A 105 13.39 -18.46 -3.25
CA GLU A 105 14.81 -18.08 -3.25
C GLU A 105 15.74 -19.26 -3.46
N GLU A 106 15.46 -20.39 -2.82
CA GLU A 106 16.27 -21.61 -2.96
C GLU A 106 16.19 -22.13 -4.41
N TYR A 107 15.02 -21.99 -5.03
CA TYR A 107 14.81 -22.37 -6.43
C TYR A 107 15.57 -21.45 -7.41
N ILE A 108 15.48 -20.13 -7.25
CA ILE A 108 16.13 -19.14 -8.15
C ILE A 108 17.66 -19.16 -8.02
N THR A 109 18.18 -19.45 -6.83
CA THR A 109 19.62 -19.48 -6.58
C THR A 109 20.26 -20.71 -7.23
N ASN A 110 19.60 -21.88 -7.12
CA ASN A 110 20.06 -23.11 -7.76
C ASN A 110 20.05 -23.03 -9.30
N ASP A 111 19.06 -22.37 -9.89
CA ASP A 111 18.98 -22.19 -11.36
C ASP A 111 20.13 -21.32 -11.90
N ASN A 112 20.54 -20.29 -11.15
CA ASN A 112 21.66 -19.44 -11.52
C ASN A 112 23.03 -20.13 -11.38
N GLU A 113 23.18 -21.05 -10.40
CA GLU A 113 24.40 -21.86 -10.27
C GLU A 113 24.51 -22.90 -11.40
N LEU A 114 23.39 -23.49 -11.83
CA LEU A 114 23.33 -24.41 -12.96
C LEU A 114 23.68 -23.72 -14.30
N LEU A 115 23.21 -22.49 -14.51
CA LEU A 115 23.53 -21.70 -15.70
C LEU A 115 24.98 -21.19 -15.73
N ARG A 116 25.64 -21.05 -14.57
CA ARG A 116 27.05 -20.64 -14.48
C ARG A 116 28.06 -21.78 -14.55
N SER A 117 27.60 -23.02 -14.42
CA SER A 117 28.41 -24.25 -14.50
C SER A 117 28.32 -24.95 -15.86
N SER A 118 27.63 -24.33 -16.83
CA SER A 118 27.53 -24.73 -18.25
C SER A 118 28.31 -23.76 -19.14
#